data_AF-A0AAD7F2H4-F1
#
_entry.id   AF-A0AAD7F2H4-F1
#
_cell.length_a   1.000
_cell.length_b   1.000
_cell.length_c   1.000
_cell.angle_alpha   90.00
_cell.angle_beta   90.00
_cell.angle_gamma   90.00
#
_symmetry.space_group_name_H-M   'P 1'
#
loop_
_entity.id
_entity.type
_entity.pdbx_description
1 polymer ?
#
loop_
_entity_poly.entity_id
_entity_poly.type
_entity_poly.pdbx_seq_one_letter_code
_entity_poly.pdbx_strand_id
1 'polypeptide(L)'
;MHITHLLSTTLLALLSYTGNNIVRYVVLLFLVFYAGVFIVQPLLPSARMLKLENIMAETADILQSANEEHMLSSRKFNLEVQLRLSRVNLTKSTLRARILEFELSYPAQEYLHIVGDLSAEIERCKREVKQIQIDILTAMESERQVLYNANIEEMIVVLSSGSTLRRIH
;
A
#
# COMPACT_ATOMS: atom_id res chain seq x y z
N MET A 1 23.65 -9.48 0.47
CA MET A 1 23.80 -9.73 1.93
C MET A 1 25.24 -9.75 2.44
N HIS A 2 26.29 -9.65 1.60
CA HIS A 2 27.70 -9.65 2.03
C HIS A 2 28.31 -8.27 2.33
N ILE A 3 27.73 -7.18 1.81
CA ILE A 3 28.29 -5.83 1.91
C ILE A 3 28.10 -5.23 3.31
N THR A 4 27.01 -5.56 4.00
CA THR A 4 26.72 -5.09 5.36
C THR A 4 27.65 -5.67 6.42
N HIS A 5 28.17 -6.89 6.20
CA HIS A 5 29.11 -7.55 7.12
C HIS A 5 30.54 -7.02 7.00
N LEU A 6 30.95 -6.55 5.81
CA LEU A 6 32.27 -5.98 5.58
C LEU A 6 32.37 -4.53 6.11
N LEU A 7 31.26 -3.79 6.04
CA LEU A 7 31.14 -2.44 6.60
C LEU A 7 31.14 -2.46 8.13
N SER A 8 30.53 -3.45 8.78
CA SER A 8 30.51 -3.49 10.25
C SER A 8 31.88 -3.78 10.86
N THR A 9 32.67 -4.68 10.24
CA THR A 9 34.01 -5.05 10.73
C THR A 9 35.05 -3.96 10.55
N THR A 10 34.98 -3.22 9.44
CA THR A 10 35.87 -2.07 9.17
C THR A 10 35.58 -0.87 10.07
N LEU A 11 34.31 -0.61 10.38
CA LEU A 11 33.88 0.49 11.26
C LEU A 11 34.26 0.20 12.73
N LEU A 12 34.14 -1.05 13.18
CA LEU A 12 34.61 -1.51 14.50
C LEU A 12 36.14 -1.41 14.64
N ALA A 13 36.89 -1.71 13.58
CA ALA A 13 38.35 -1.58 13.58
C ALA A 13 38.80 -0.10 13.62
N LEU A 14 38.09 0.80 12.93
CA LEU A 14 38.35 2.24 12.97
C LEU A 14 38.06 2.85 14.35
N LEU A 15 36.99 2.40 15.00
CA LEU A 15 36.67 2.76 16.38
C LEU A 15 37.75 2.30 17.36
N SER A 16 38.30 1.09 17.19
CA SER A 16 39.37 0.59 18.07
C SER A 16 40.73 1.28 17.84
N TYR A 17 40.98 1.84 16.66
CA TYR A 17 42.24 2.55 16.36
C TYR A 17 42.27 3.98 16.91
N THR A 18 41.12 4.62 17.12
CA THR A 18 41.07 5.90 17.83
C THR A 18 41.40 5.71 19.31
N GLY A 19 42.61 6.09 19.73
CA GLY A 19 43.06 6.04 21.13
C GLY A 19 42.37 7.06 22.05
N ASN A 20 41.41 7.81 21.53
CA ASN A 20 40.69 8.84 22.24
C ASN A 20 39.26 8.36 22.56
N ASN A 21 39.03 7.99 23.81
CA ASN A 21 37.75 7.46 24.29
C ASN A 21 36.58 8.41 23.98
N ILE A 22 36.84 9.73 23.95
CA ILE A 22 35.83 10.75 23.61
C ILE A 22 35.27 10.55 22.20
N VAL A 23 36.13 10.28 21.21
CA VAL A 23 35.72 10.08 19.81
C VAL A 23 34.85 8.83 19.69
N ARG A 24 35.19 7.75 20.42
CA ARG A 24 34.39 6.52 20.45
C ARG A 24 33.00 6.75 21.03
N TYR A 25 32.89 7.49 22.14
CA TYR A 25 31.58 7.80 22.74
C TYR A 25 30.72 8.68 21.85
N VAL A 26 31.31 9.65 21.16
CA VAL A 26 30.58 10.51 20.20
C VAL A 26 30.06 9.69 19.02
N VAL A 27 30.89 8.84 18.42
CA VAL A 27 30.45 7.98 17.31
C VAL A 27 29.36 6.99 17.75
N LEU A 28 29.48 6.41 18.95
CA LEU A 28 28.42 5.56 19.52
C LEU A 28 27.11 6.32 19.73
N LEU A 29 27.16 7.55 20.27
CA LEU A 29 25.98 8.40 20.42
C LEU A 29 25.33 8.70 19.07
N PHE A 30 26.12 9.02 18.05
CA PHE A 30 25.62 9.21 16.69
C PHE A 30 24.96 7.95 16.12
N LEU A 31 25.57 6.77 16.31
CA LEU A 31 25.00 5.50 15.85
C LEU A 31 23.69 5.16 16.57
N VAL A 32 23.63 5.34 17.90
CA VAL A 32 22.42 5.10 18.70
C VAL A 32 21.32 6.09 18.32
N PHE A 33 21.67 7.37 18.14
CA PHE A 33 20.73 8.38 17.69
C PHE A 33 20.18 8.06 16.29
N TYR A 34 21.05 7.71 15.34
CA TYR A 34 20.65 7.37 13.97
C TYR A 34 19.78 6.11 13.94
N ALA A 35 20.13 5.08 14.71
CA ALA A 35 19.31 3.88 14.86
C ALA A 35 17.94 4.21 15.49
N GLY A 36 17.91 5.07 16.51
CA GLY A 36 16.67 5.55 17.13
C GLY A 36 15.77 6.28 16.13
N VAL A 37 16.33 7.22 15.35
CA VAL A 37 15.60 7.93 14.29
C VAL A 37 15.04 6.94 13.28
N PHE A 38 15.84 5.96 12.82
CA PHE A 38 15.41 4.97 11.84
C PHE A 38 14.27 4.06 12.35
N ILE A 39 14.26 3.76 13.65
CA ILE A 39 13.19 2.97 14.29
C ILE A 39 11.90 3.80 14.43
N VAL A 40 12.02 5.09 14.73
CA VAL A 40 10.87 5.99 14.96
C VAL A 40 10.29 6.53 13.65
N GLN A 41 11.10 6.69 12.60
CA GLN A 41 10.67 7.20 11.29
C GLN A 41 9.44 6.47 10.69
N PRO A 42 9.35 5.11 10.69
CA PRO A 42 8.17 4.41 10.19
C PRO A 42 6.93 4.50 11.11
N LEU A 43 7.12 4.97 12.35
CA LEU A 43 6.03 5.21 13.30
C LEU A 43 5.43 6.61 13.14
N LEU A 44 6.07 7.50 12.36
CA LEU A 44 5.55 8.84 12.11
C LEU A 44 4.27 8.80 11.28
N PRO A 45 3.24 9.58 11.65
CA PRO A 45 1.99 9.68 10.90
C PRO A 45 2.23 10.09 9.43
N SER A 46 3.19 10.98 9.17
CA SER A 46 3.55 11.44 7.83
C SER A 46 4.04 10.30 6.92
N ALA A 47 4.92 9.42 7.43
CA ALA A 47 5.40 8.27 6.67
C ALA A 47 4.28 7.24 6.39
N ARG A 48 3.37 7.03 7.36
CA ARG A 48 2.18 6.17 7.17
C ARG A 48 1.19 6.77 6.18
N MET A 49 1.03 8.07 6.21
CA MET A 49 0.17 8.82 5.29
C MET A 49 0.66 8.71 3.85
N LEU A 50 1.97 8.82 3.63
CA LEU A 50 2.57 8.64 2.30
C LEU A 50 2.33 7.22 1.76
N LYS A 51 2.42 6.19 2.62
CA LYS A 51 2.07 4.81 2.23
C LYS A 51 0.59 4.67 1.87
N LEU A 52 -0.30 5.33 2.61
CA LEU A 52 -1.73 5.35 2.30
C LEU A 52 -1.98 6.01 0.94
N GLU A 53 -1.34 7.15 0.67
CA GLU A 53 -1.44 7.88 -0.61
C GLU A 53 -1.02 7.00 -1.79
N ASN A 54 0.09 6.27 -1.65
CA ASN A 54 0.55 5.34 -2.69
C ASN A 54 -0.47 4.23 -2.95
N ILE A 55 -1.01 3.59 -1.90
CA ILE A 55 -2.01 2.51 -2.06
C ILE A 55 -3.29 3.06 -2.70
N MET A 56 -3.69 4.29 -2.37
CA MET A 56 -4.85 4.93 -2.99
C MET A 56 -4.63 5.22 -4.47
N ALA A 57 -3.43 5.68 -4.86
CA ALA A 57 -3.07 5.87 -6.26
C ALA A 57 -3.10 4.54 -7.03
N GLU A 58 -2.45 3.50 -6.50
CA GLU A 58 -2.49 2.16 -7.09
C GLU A 58 -3.92 1.63 -7.24
N THR A 59 -4.78 1.85 -6.23
CA THR A 59 -6.19 1.40 -6.29
C THR A 59 -6.99 2.17 -7.35
N ALA A 60 -6.72 3.46 -7.51
CA ALA A 60 -7.35 4.26 -8.55
C ALA A 60 -6.91 3.82 -9.95
N ASP A 61 -5.62 3.53 -10.14
CA ASP A 61 -5.07 3.03 -11.40
C ASP A 61 -5.65 1.66 -11.77
N ILE A 62 -5.79 0.75 -10.79
CA ILE A 62 -6.45 -0.56 -10.99
C ILE A 62 -7.91 -0.35 -11.41
N LEU A 63 -8.64 0.52 -10.72
CA LEU A 63 -10.04 0.80 -11.05
C LEU A 63 -10.18 1.41 -12.46
N GLN A 64 -9.29 2.32 -12.83
CA GLN A 64 -9.28 2.93 -14.15
C GLN A 64 -9.01 1.88 -15.23
N SER A 65 -7.96 1.07 -15.05
CA SER A 65 -7.59 -0.01 -15.98
C SER A 65 -8.74 -1.01 -16.15
N ALA A 66 -9.39 -1.41 -15.04
CA ALA A 66 -10.52 -2.32 -15.06
C ALA A 66 -11.75 -1.76 -15.81
N ASN A 67 -11.95 -0.44 -15.74
CA ASN A 67 -13.01 0.22 -16.50
C ASN A 67 -12.69 0.34 -17.99
N GLU A 68 -11.43 0.64 -18.34
CA GLU A 68 -10.96 0.71 -19.72
C GLU A 68 -11.02 -0.66 -20.42
N GLU A 69 -10.71 -1.74 -19.70
CA GLU A 69 -10.83 -3.11 -20.18
C GLU A 69 -12.27 -3.65 -20.16
N HIS A 70 -13.25 -2.84 -19.76
CA HIS A 70 -14.65 -3.23 -19.59
C HIS A 70 -14.87 -4.45 -18.66
N MET A 71 -13.91 -4.72 -17.76
CA MET A 71 -13.97 -5.82 -16.79
C MET A 71 -14.90 -5.56 -15.62
N LEU A 72 -15.45 -4.35 -15.51
CA LEU A 72 -16.44 -3.97 -14.50
C LEU A 72 -17.73 -3.52 -15.19
N SER A 73 -18.58 -4.48 -15.54
CA SER A 73 -19.83 -4.22 -16.29
C SER A 73 -20.91 -3.55 -15.43
N SER A 74 -20.87 -3.74 -14.12
CA SER A 74 -21.88 -3.25 -13.19
C SER A 74 -21.70 -1.77 -12.85
N ARG A 75 -22.52 -0.91 -13.48
CA ARG A 75 -22.57 0.53 -13.18
C ARG A 75 -22.82 0.83 -11.69
N LYS A 76 -23.62 0.00 -11.01
CA LYS A 76 -23.92 0.14 -9.58
C LYS A 76 -22.67 -0.08 -8.74
N PHE A 77 -21.90 -1.13 -9.05
CA PHE A 77 -20.64 -1.43 -8.37
C PHE A 77 -19.62 -0.30 -8.56
N ASN A 78 -19.44 0.17 -9.80
CA ASN A 78 -18.52 1.27 -10.10
C ASN A 78 -18.87 2.55 -9.33
N LEU A 79 -20.15 2.91 -9.27
CA LEU A 79 -20.60 4.08 -8.52
C LEU A 79 -20.36 3.91 -7.01
N GLU A 80 -20.61 2.72 -6.46
CA GLU A 80 -20.34 2.42 -5.05
C GLU A 80 -18.85 2.52 -4.71
N VAL A 81 -17.98 1.94 -5.54
CA VAL A 81 -16.52 2.01 -5.39
C VAL A 81 -16.04 3.46 -5.46
N GLN A 82 -16.52 4.25 -6.43
CA GLN A 82 -16.17 5.67 -6.56
C GLN A 82 -16.60 6.48 -5.34
N LEU A 83 -17.81 6.25 -4.81
CA LEU A 83 -18.29 6.91 -3.60
C LEU A 83 -17.44 6.56 -2.38
N ARG A 84 -17.05 5.29 -2.23
CA ARG A 84 -16.16 4.85 -1.16
C ARG A 84 -14.78 5.48 -1.28
N LEU A 85 -14.17 5.49 -2.47
CA LEU A 85 -12.89 6.17 -2.71
C LEU A 85 -12.96 7.68 -2.46
N SER A 86 -14.07 8.33 -2.84
CA SER A 86 -14.30 9.74 -2.55
C SER A 86 -14.37 10.01 -1.04
N ARG A 87 -15.06 9.15 -0.28
CA ARG A 87 -15.12 9.25 1.19
C ARG A 87 -13.74 9.10 1.81
N VAL A 88 -12.97 8.10 1.39
CA VAL A 88 -11.59 7.91 1.85
C VAL A 88 -10.74 9.14 1.53
N ASN A 89 -10.88 9.72 0.33
CA ASN A 89 -10.15 10.94 -0.05
C ASN A 89 -10.47 12.14 0.86
N LEU A 90 -11.73 12.31 1.28
CA LEU A 90 -12.09 13.34 2.25
C LEU A 90 -11.43 13.08 3.60
N THR A 91 -11.51 11.85 4.12
CA THR A 91 -10.86 11.47 5.38
C THR A 91 -9.34 11.69 5.31
N LYS A 92 -8.72 11.32 4.19
CA LYS A 92 -7.30 11.57 3.91
C LYS A 92 -6.96 13.05 3.99
N SER A 93 -7.75 13.92 3.36
CA SER A 93 -7.54 15.37 3.42
C SER A 93 -7.58 15.89 4.86
N THR A 94 -8.55 15.45 5.64
CA THR A 94 -8.69 15.82 7.06
C THR A 94 -7.50 15.33 7.89
N LEU A 95 -7.06 14.09 7.68
CA LEU A 95 -5.88 13.55 8.35
C LEU A 95 -4.62 14.34 8.00
N ARG A 96 -4.44 14.72 6.74
CA ARG A 96 -3.29 15.52 6.30
C ARG A 96 -3.26 16.88 6.98
N ALA A 97 -4.41 17.56 7.09
CA ALA A 97 -4.52 18.82 7.81
C ALA A 97 -4.13 18.67 9.29
N ARG A 98 -4.64 17.63 9.97
CA ARG A 98 -4.30 17.35 11.38
C ARG A 98 -2.82 17.04 11.59
N ILE A 99 -2.18 16.31 10.66
CA ILE A 99 -0.74 16.04 10.71
C ILE A 99 0.05 17.35 10.62
N LEU A 100 -0.32 18.24 9.69
CA LEU A 100 0.35 19.54 9.52
C LEU A 100 0.17 20.45 10.74
N GLU A 101 -1.04 20.50 11.31
CA GLU A 101 -1.31 21.24 12.55
C GLU A 101 -0.46 20.69 13.71
N PHE A 102 -0.32 19.37 13.78
CA PHE A 102 0.49 18.69 14.80
C PHE A 102 1.99 19.00 14.67
N GLU A 103 2.53 18.99 13.46
CA GLU A 103 3.94 19.32 13.18
C GLU A 103 4.30 20.77 13.55
N LEU A 104 3.32 21.68 13.58
CA LEU A 104 3.54 23.12 13.80
C LEU A 104 3.33 23.59 15.25
N SER A 105 2.47 22.92 16.03
CA SER A 105 1.88 23.56 17.23
C SER A 105 2.05 22.83 18.57
N TYR A 106 2.49 21.57 18.63
CA TYR A 106 2.37 20.78 19.86
C TYR A 106 3.66 20.63 20.68
N PRO A 107 3.63 20.82 22.01
CA PRO A 107 4.73 20.49 22.90
C PRO A 107 4.92 18.97 23.01
N ALA A 108 6.18 18.53 23.21
CA ALA A 108 6.60 17.12 23.17
C ALA A 108 5.88 16.16 24.15
N GLN A 109 5.14 16.67 25.14
CA GLN A 109 4.47 15.85 26.18
C GLN A 109 3.17 15.18 25.69
N GLU A 110 2.44 15.77 24.74
CA GLU A 110 1.23 15.17 24.16
C GLU A 110 1.53 14.31 22.92
N TYR A 111 2.81 14.21 22.55
CA TYR A 111 3.27 13.64 21.30
C TYR A 111 2.81 12.18 21.12
N LEU A 112 2.97 11.34 22.13
CA LEU A 112 2.70 9.90 22.02
C LEU A 112 1.20 9.59 21.86
N HIS A 113 0.32 10.33 22.54
CA HIS A 113 -1.12 10.09 22.46
C HIS A 113 -1.67 10.53 21.10
N ILE A 114 -1.33 11.75 20.67
CA ILE A 114 -1.83 12.30 19.41
C ILE A 114 -1.27 11.53 18.21
N VAL A 115 0.03 11.18 18.24
CA VAL A 115 0.63 10.34 17.19
C VAL A 115 0.01 8.95 17.15
N GLY A 116 -0.31 8.37 18.31
CA GLY A 116 -0.98 7.07 18.41
C GLY A 116 -2.36 7.10 17.73
N ASP A 117 -3.17 8.09 18.06
CA ASP A 117 -4.53 8.24 17.52
C ASP A 117 -4.51 8.50 16.01
N LEU A 118 -3.70 9.46 15.56
CA LEU A 118 -3.51 9.75 14.12
C LEU A 118 -3.04 8.51 13.36
N SER A 119 -2.07 7.78 13.93
CA SER A 119 -1.56 6.55 13.32
C SER A 119 -2.61 5.46 13.23
N ALA A 120 -3.50 5.35 14.21
CA ALA A 120 -4.61 4.40 14.20
C ALA A 120 -5.69 4.78 13.17
N GLU A 121 -6.02 6.08 13.04
CA GLU A 121 -6.95 6.58 12.02
C GLU A 121 -6.40 6.34 10.60
N ILE A 122 -5.11 6.61 10.36
CA ILE A 122 -4.44 6.33 9.07
C ILE A 122 -4.47 4.83 8.77
N GLU A 123 -4.19 3.97 9.75
CA GLU A 123 -4.26 2.52 9.57
C GLU A 123 -5.67 2.01 9.29
N ARG A 124 -6.69 2.61 9.90
CA ARG A 124 -8.10 2.33 9.59
C ARG A 124 -8.42 2.71 8.15
N CYS A 125 -8.01 3.90 7.72
CA CYS A 125 -8.19 4.38 6.36
C CYS A 125 -7.48 3.46 5.34
N LYS A 126 -6.25 3.03 5.65
CA LYS A 126 -5.49 2.07 4.84
C LYS A 126 -6.20 0.74 4.67
N ARG A 127 -6.79 0.20 5.75
CA ARG A 127 -7.56 -1.05 5.68
C ARG A 127 -8.80 -0.89 4.78
N GLU A 128 -9.48 0.24 4.85
CA GLU A 128 -10.63 0.52 3.99
C GLU A 128 -10.24 0.57 2.51
N VAL A 129 -9.13 1.24 2.16
CA VAL A 129 -8.63 1.28 0.78
C VAL A 129 -8.26 -0.11 0.28
N LYS A 130 -7.55 -0.89 1.10
CA LYS A 130 -7.23 -2.29 0.76
C LYS A 130 -8.47 -3.14 0.54
N GLN A 131 -9.52 -2.93 1.34
CA GLN A 131 -10.78 -3.63 1.13
C GLN A 131 -11.39 -3.26 -0.21
N ILE A 132 -11.42 -1.97 -0.57
CA ILE A 132 -11.89 -1.51 -1.88
C ILE A 132 -11.09 -2.18 -3.02
N GLN A 133 -9.76 -2.24 -2.88
CA GLN A 133 -8.88 -2.90 -3.84
C GLN A 133 -9.22 -4.39 -4.00
N ILE A 134 -9.44 -5.11 -2.89
CA ILE A 134 -9.86 -6.52 -2.91
C ILE A 134 -11.22 -6.68 -3.58
N ASP A 135 -12.18 -5.80 -3.28
CA ASP A 135 -13.52 -5.85 -3.87
C ASP A 135 -13.44 -5.67 -5.39
N ILE A 136 -12.62 -4.73 -5.89
CA ILE A 136 -12.38 -4.51 -7.33
C ILE A 136 -11.77 -5.75 -7.98
N LEU A 137 -10.68 -6.29 -7.42
CA LEU A 137 -10.00 -7.45 -7.99
C LEU A 137 -10.90 -8.68 -8.00
N THR A 138 -11.72 -8.86 -6.97
CA THR A 138 -12.68 -9.96 -6.88
C THR A 138 -13.77 -9.83 -7.94
N ALA A 139 -14.28 -8.61 -8.17
CA ALA A 139 -15.24 -8.34 -9.22
C ALA A 139 -14.66 -8.63 -10.61
N MET A 140 -13.42 -8.17 -10.88
CA MET A 140 -12.72 -8.45 -12.14
C MET A 140 -12.54 -9.94 -12.38
N GLU A 141 -12.10 -10.69 -11.37
CA GLU A 141 -11.91 -12.14 -11.49
C GLU A 141 -13.24 -12.87 -11.73
N SER A 142 -14.33 -12.42 -11.10
CA SER A 142 -15.66 -13.00 -11.33
C SER A 142 -16.15 -12.80 -12.77
N GLU A 143 -15.96 -11.61 -13.34
CA GLU A 143 -16.30 -11.30 -14.74
C GLU A 143 -15.42 -12.10 -15.70
N ARG A 144 -14.13 -12.22 -15.40
CA ARG A 144 -13.21 -13.04 -16.18
C ARG A 144 -13.64 -14.51 -16.23
N GLN A 145 -14.11 -15.07 -15.11
CA GLN A 145 -14.62 -16.44 -15.06
C GLN A 145 -15.90 -16.61 -15.88
N VAL A 146 -16.80 -15.61 -15.87
CA VAL A 146 -18.00 -15.62 -16.71
C VAL A 146 -17.63 -15.66 -18.20
N LEU A 147 -16.71 -14.80 -18.63
CA LEU A 147 -16.22 -14.77 -20.01
C LEU A 147 -15.55 -16.08 -20.42
N TYR A 148 -14.73 -16.66 -19.53
CA TYR A 148 -14.07 -17.94 -19.80
C TYR A 148 -15.06 -19.09 -19.96
N ASN A 149 -16.08 -19.16 -19.11
CA ASN A 149 -17.13 -20.18 -19.19
C ASN A 149 -17.98 -20.01 -20.46
N ALA A 150 -18.34 -18.78 -20.83
CA ALA A 150 -19.07 -18.49 -22.07
C ALA A 150 -18.28 -18.93 -23.31
N ASN A 151 -16.97 -18.68 -23.36
CA ASN A 151 -16.12 -19.11 -24.45
C ASN A 151 -16.04 -20.65 -24.56
N ILE A 152 -16.00 -21.37 -23.44
CA ILE A 152 -16.04 -22.84 -23.44
C ILE A 152 -17.36 -23.35 -24.01
N GLU A 153 -18.48 -22.77 -23.59
CA GLU A 153 -19.80 -23.14 -24.11
C GLU A 153 -19.90 -22.92 -25.63
N GLU A 154 -19.46 -21.77 -26.14
CA GLU A 154 -19.40 -21.52 -27.59
C GLU A 154 -18.52 -22.55 -28.32
N MET A 155 -17.35 -22.88 -27.77
CA MET A 155 -16.47 -23.88 -28.38
C MET A 155 -17.11 -25.27 -28.43
N ILE A 156 -17.83 -25.67 -27.37
CA ILE A 156 -18.60 -26.93 -27.32
C ILE A 156 -19.73 -26.92 -28.36
N VAL A 157 -20.44 -25.80 -28.52
CA VAL A 157 -21.49 -25.65 -29.54
C VAL A 157 -20.92 -25.78 -30.96
N VAL A 158 -19.77 -25.15 -31.23
CA VAL A 158 -19.10 -25.25 -32.54
C VAL A 158 -18.64 -26.69 -32.83
N LEU A 159 -18.02 -27.36 -31.85
CA LEU A 159 -17.54 -28.75 -32.01
C LEU A 159 -18.71 -29.76 -32.16
N SER A 160 -19.80 -29.57 -31.44
CA SER A 160 -21.01 -30.41 -31.56
C SER A 160 -21.72 -30.21 -32.90
N SER A 161 -21.76 -28.98 -33.42
CA SER A 161 -22.34 -28.66 -34.73
C SER A 161 -21.47 -29.16 -35.90
N GLY A 162 -20.15 -29.14 -35.77
CA GLY A 162 -19.22 -29.69 -36.77
C GLY A 162 -19.24 -31.22 -36.86
N SER A 163 -19.54 -31.91 -35.76
CA SER A 163 -19.65 -33.38 -35.73
C SER A 163 -21.00 -33.91 -36.25
N THR A 164 -22.06 -33.11 -36.21
CA THR A 164 -23.35 -33.47 -36.83
C THR A 164 -23.30 -33.38 -38.36
N LEU A 165 -22.60 -32.39 -38.92
CA LEU A 165 -22.39 -32.26 -40.36
C LEU A 165 -21.54 -33.40 -40.97
N ARG A 166 -20.65 -34.02 -40.18
CA ARG A 166 -19.79 -35.12 -40.65
C ARG A 166 -20.48 -36.50 -40.62
N ARG A 167 -21.69 -36.60 -40.07
CA ARG A 167 -22.45 -37.86 -39.96
C ARG A 167 -23.49 -38.06 -41.07
N ILE A 168 -23.67 -37.06 -41.93
CA ILE A 168 -24.64 -37.06 -43.05
C ILE A 168 -23.93 -37.33 -44.40
N HIS A 169 -22.60 -37.50 -44.38
CA HIS A 169 -21.79 -37.92 -45.53
C HIS A 169 -21.20 -39.30 -45.30
#